data_AF-A0AAU6GML9-F1
#
_entry.id   AF-A0AAU6GML9-F1
#
_cell.length_a   1.000
_cell.length_b   1.000
_cell.length_c   1.000
_cell.angle_alpha   90.00
_cell.angle_beta   90.00
_cell.angle_gamma   90.00
#
_symmetry.space_group_name_H-M   'P 1'
#
loop_
_entity.id
_entity.type
_entity.pdbx_description
1 polymer ?
#
loop_
_entity_poly.entity_id
_entity_poly.type
_entity_poly.pdbx_seq_one_letter_code
_entity_poly.pdbx_strand_id
1 'polypeptide(L)'
;MASSEDEDRRRAEKARQVGLFRYALIQDLLDPALTTRERGRLARELAQEEHTDPFGRQVKVSRGTIDRWTRDYRGGGFAALVPEPRKAVPRTPPEVLELAAALKRENPGRTAAQIQRILRTTQGWSPTERTLQRHFVNAGLTGTGGGERSVFGRFEATRGNELWTGDALHGPKIGGRKTYLFAFIDDHSRAIVGHRFGFAEDTVRLAAALRPALSARGVPESIYVDNGSAFVDTWLLRACASLAIRLTHSRPGRPQGRGKIERFFRTVRDQFLVELDDRRVGEITHLTELNRLFTAWVETVYHRAVHSETGQPPIERWLSSIPKPLPLPSTADLREAFLWSEFRTVTKTATVSLHGNSYEVDPMLSGARVELVFDPFDLTDIEVRASGKALGKAVPHHVGRHAHPKASPETPAEPAPSTGIDYLKILDEAHTANTAKGINYSSLMDDSRGRQ
;
A
#
# COMPACT_ATOMS: atom_id res chain seq x y z
N MET A 1 4.47 31.95 -0.55
CA MET A 1 4.49 33.09 0.39
C MET A 1 3.50 32.87 1.54
N ALA A 2 2.26 32.43 1.30
CA ALA A 2 1.26 32.14 2.35
C ALA A 2 1.73 31.21 3.50
N SER A 3 2.56 30.20 3.24
CA SER A 3 3.03 29.25 4.27
C SER A 3 3.96 29.84 5.33
N SER A 4 4.71 30.92 5.02
CA SER A 4 5.65 31.53 5.98
C SER A 4 4.92 32.45 6.95
N GLU A 5 3.96 33.23 6.43
CA GLU A 5 3.16 34.17 7.23
C GLU A 5 2.26 33.43 8.22
N ASP A 6 1.68 32.29 7.82
CA ASP A 6 0.89 31.43 8.72
C ASP A 6 1.73 30.81 9.84
N GLU A 7 2.98 30.42 9.55
CA GLU A 7 3.90 29.90 10.56
C GLU A 7 4.35 30.99 11.54
N ASP A 8 4.65 32.18 11.05
CA ASP A 8 5.04 33.32 11.89
C ASP A 8 3.87 33.78 12.77
N ARG A 9 2.64 33.78 12.25
CA ARG A 9 1.42 34.07 13.01
C ARG A 9 1.19 33.04 14.12
N ARG A 10 1.34 31.74 13.82
CA ARG A 10 1.24 30.67 14.84
C ARG A 10 2.34 30.79 15.90
N ARG A 11 3.55 31.20 15.53
CA ARG A 11 4.67 31.39 16.46
C ARG A 11 4.42 32.59 17.37
N ALA A 12 3.91 33.70 16.82
CA ALA A 12 3.54 34.89 17.60
C ALA A 12 2.43 34.58 18.61
N GLU A 13 1.41 33.83 18.21
CA GLU A 13 0.32 33.44 19.09
C GLU A 13 0.80 32.57 20.27
N LYS A 14 1.66 31.58 20.00
CA LYS A 14 2.29 30.77 21.06
C LYS A 14 3.13 31.62 22.02
N ALA A 15 3.90 32.57 21.51
CA ALA A 15 4.68 33.48 22.35
C ALA A 15 3.78 34.34 23.25
N ARG A 16 2.66 34.81 22.70
CA ARG A 16 1.66 35.59 23.46
C ARG A 16 1.02 34.78 24.58
N GLN A 17 0.65 33.52 24.32
CA GLN A 17 0.12 32.61 25.35
C GLN A 17 1.13 32.41 26.49
N VAL A 18 2.41 32.25 26.18
CA VAL A 18 3.48 32.18 27.21
C VAL A 18 3.57 33.49 28.00
N GLY A 19 3.42 34.65 27.35
CA GLY A 19 3.35 35.94 28.05
C GLY A 19 2.18 36.03 29.02
N LEU A 20 0.98 35.58 28.62
CA LEU A 20 -0.22 35.55 29.46
C LEU A 20 -0.03 34.66 30.69
N PHE A 21 0.54 33.48 30.52
CA PHE A 21 0.88 32.61 31.64
C PHE A 21 1.85 33.26 32.62
N ARG A 22 2.91 33.90 32.12
CA ARG A 22 3.87 34.62 32.97
C ARG A 22 3.19 35.73 33.76
N TYR A 23 2.30 36.50 33.12
CA TYR A 23 1.54 37.56 33.76
C TYR A 23 0.62 37.01 34.85
N ALA A 24 -0.13 35.96 34.56
CA ALA A 24 -1.04 35.32 35.51
C ALA A 24 -0.33 34.87 36.79
N LEU A 25 0.92 34.40 36.69
CA LEU A 25 1.73 34.00 37.84
C LEU A 25 2.26 35.16 38.68
N ILE A 26 2.43 36.35 38.10
CA ILE A 26 3.04 37.48 38.81
C ILE A 26 2.04 38.58 39.17
N GLN A 27 0.80 38.53 38.68
CA GLN A 27 -0.17 39.63 38.81
C GLN A 27 -0.36 40.09 40.27
N ASP A 28 -0.39 39.15 41.22
CA ASP A 28 -0.54 39.46 42.64
C ASP A 28 0.71 40.15 43.22
N LEU A 29 1.91 39.86 42.68
CA LEU A 29 3.16 40.50 43.08
C LEU A 29 3.28 41.96 42.61
N LEU A 30 2.44 42.35 41.65
CA LEU A 30 2.42 43.69 41.06
C LEU A 30 1.64 44.71 41.88
N ASP A 31 0.89 44.28 42.89
CA ASP A 31 0.13 45.18 43.77
C ASP A 31 1.08 46.24 44.41
N PRO A 32 0.82 47.54 44.19
CA PRO A 32 1.62 48.62 44.75
C PRO A 32 1.53 48.71 46.28
N ALA A 33 0.49 48.16 46.90
CA ALA A 33 0.33 48.14 48.36
C ALA A 33 1.27 47.15 49.06
N LEU A 34 1.83 46.17 48.33
CA LEU A 34 2.71 45.16 48.91
C LEU A 34 4.09 45.71 49.28
N THR A 35 4.50 45.45 50.53
CA THR A 35 5.87 45.70 50.97
C THR A 35 6.86 44.73 50.31
N THR A 36 8.15 45.08 50.33
CA THR A 36 9.22 44.21 49.81
C THR A 36 9.25 42.83 50.49
N ARG A 37 8.93 42.77 51.79
CA ARG A 37 8.92 41.53 52.57
C ARG A 37 7.76 40.62 52.18
N GLU A 38 6.56 41.19 52.01
CA GLU A 38 5.36 40.45 51.59
C GLU A 38 5.49 39.93 50.17
N ARG A 39 5.98 40.77 49.25
CA ARG A 39 6.26 40.35 47.87
C ARG A 39 7.27 39.20 47.82
N GLY A 40 8.32 39.28 48.65
CA GLY A 40 9.31 38.22 48.77
C GLY A 40 8.77 36.91 49.36
N ARG A 41 7.72 36.97 50.20
CA ARG A 41 7.02 35.79 50.71
C ARG A 41 6.18 35.14 49.61
N LEU A 42 5.33 35.91 48.93
CA LEU A 42 4.48 35.44 47.83
C LEU A 42 5.30 34.83 46.70
N ALA A 43 6.41 35.45 46.31
CA ALA A 43 7.30 34.90 45.27
C ALA A 43 7.96 33.57 45.69
N ARG A 44 8.14 33.32 46.99
CA ARG A 44 8.64 32.03 47.51
C ARG A 44 7.55 30.96 47.52
N GLU A 45 6.32 31.33 47.86
CA GLU A 45 5.16 30.43 47.81
C GLU A 45 4.91 29.95 46.38
N LEU A 46 4.80 30.89 45.43
CA LEU A 46 4.67 30.60 44.00
C LEU A 46 5.81 29.71 43.45
N ALA A 47 7.03 29.88 43.96
CA ALA A 47 8.17 29.07 43.52
C ALA A 47 8.15 27.63 44.05
N GLN A 48 7.34 27.33 45.07
CA GLN A 48 7.18 25.98 45.60
C GLN A 48 6.08 25.18 44.91
N GLU A 49 5.13 25.87 44.29
CA GLU A 49 3.98 25.29 43.59
C GLU A 49 4.34 24.80 42.17
N GLU A 50 3.55 23.84 41.69
CA GLU A 50 3.54 23.43 40.29
C GLU A 50 2.46 24.18 39.53
N HIS A 51 2.82 24.66 38.34
CA HIS A 51 1.96 25.49 37.51
C HIS A 51 1.69 24.81 36.18
N THR A 52 0.46 24.87 35.70
CA THR A 52 0.13 24.34 34.37
C THR A 52 0.40 25.41 33.32
N ASP A 53 1.30 25.13 32.37
CA ASP A 53 1.59 26.03 31.26
C ASP A 53 0.44 26.07 30.21
N PRO A 54 0.42 27.04 29.28
CA PRO A 54 -0.62 27.14 28.24
C PRO A 54 -0.76 25.92 27.32
N PHE A 55 0.18 24.99 27.37
CA PHE A 55 0.23 23.80 26.53
C PHE A 55 -0.01 22.51 27.35
N GLY A 56 -0.45 22.65 28.61
CA GLY A 56 -0.86 21.54 29.48
C GLY A 56 0.26 20.86 30.26
N ARG A 57 1.47 21.43 30.27
CA ARG A 57 2.61 20.85 31.00
C ARG A 57 2.71 21.41 32.41
N GLN A 58 2.91 20.55 33.40
CA GLN A 58 3.29 20.97 34.76
C GLN A 58 4.73 21.48 34.78
N VAL A 59 4.92 22.71 35.26
CA VAL A 59 6.20 23.38 35.36
C VAL A 59 6.38 24.00 36.74
N LYS A 60 7.57 23.81 37.32
CA LYS A 60 8.00 24.52 38.54
C LYS A 60 8.85 25.71 38.14
N VAL A 61 8.45 26.91 38.54
CA VAL A 61 9.13 28.16 38.19
C VAL A 61 9.98 28.61 39.37
N SER A 62 11.27 28.85 39.15
CA SER A 62 12.15 29.31 40.24
C SER A 62 11.79 30.72 40.70
N ARG A 63 12.01 31.02 41.99
CA ARG A 63 11.85 32.38 42.54
C ARG A 63 12.58 33.44 41.70
N GLY A 64 13.82 33.16 41.29
CA GLY A 64 14.59 34.10 40.46
C GLY A 64 13.94 34.42 39.12
N THR A 65 13.16 33.48 38.57
CA THR A 65 12.40 33.68 37.34
C THR A 65 11.15 34.53 37.58
N ILE A 66 10.43 34.27 38.68
CA ILE A 66 9.27 35.07 39.12
C ILE A 66 9.67 36.53 39.40
N ASP A 67 10.76 36.72 40.16
CA ASP A 67 11.32 38.04 40.45
C ASP A 67 11.75 38.77 39.17
N ARG A 68 12.33 38.05 38.21
CA ARG A 68 12.70 38.60 36.90
C ARG A 68 11.48 39.04 36.10
N TRP A 69 10.46 38.21 35.96
CA TRP A 69 9.24 38.57 35.23
C TRP A 69 8.52 39.77 35.88
N THR A 70 8.50 39.84 37.21
CA THR A 70 7.95 41.00 37.93
C THR A 70 8.70 42.29 37.59
N ARG A 71 10.03 42.23 37.49
CA ARG A 71 10.87 43.37 37.08
C ARG A 71 10.63 43.74 35.62
N ASP A 72 10.62 42.75 34.72
CA ASP A 72 10.44 42.95 33.29
C ASP A 72 9.09 43.60 32.99
N TYR A 73 8.01 43.14 33.67
CA TYR A 73 6.69 43.73 33.53
C TYR A 73 6.62 45.17 34.04
N ARG A 74 7.27 45.49 35.16
CA ARG A 74 7.32 46.88 35.66
C ARG A 74 8.07 47.82 34.72
N GLY A 75 9.09 47.32 34.03
CA GLY A 75 9.89 48.11 33.09
C GLY A 75 9.29 48.25 31.69
N GLY A 76 8.58 47.23 31.19
CA GLY A 76 8.13 47.17 29.79
C GLY A 76 6.74 46.59 29.57
N GLY A 77 5.94 46.49 30.64
CA GLY A 77 4.56 46.01 30.60
C GLY A 77 4.44 44.56 30.11
N PHE A 78 3.26 44.22 29.57
CA PHE A 78 2.99 42.87 29.08
C PHE A 78 3.93 42.44 27.94
N ALA A 79 4.32 43.36 27.06
CA ALA A 79 5.21 43.06 25.94
C ALA A 79 6.56 42.49 26.40
N ALA A 80 7.09 42.97 27.54
CA ALA A 80 8.33 42.46 28.12
C ALA A 80 8.23 41.01 28.66
N LEU A 81 7.02 40.50 28.89
CA LEU A 81 6.80 39.11 29.27
C LEU A 81 6.70 38.18 28.08
N VAL A 82 6.45 38.68 26.87
CA VAL A 82 6.34 37.87 25.66
C VAL A 82 7.75 37.43 25.21
N PRO A 83 8.03 36.12 25.06
CA PRO A 83 9.34 35.67 24.60
C PRO A 83 9.69 36.22 23.22
N GLU A 84 10.85 36.86 23.09
CA GLU A 84 11.37 37.23 21.78
C GLU A 84 11.78 35.99 20.96
N PRO A 85 11.55 35.99 19.65
CA PRO A 85 12.07 34.94 18.79
C PRO A 85 13.60 34.95 18.83
N ARG A 86 14.21 33.78 19.09
CA ARG A 86 15.67 33.64 19.05
C ARG A 86 16.19 34.07 17.67
N LYS A 87 17.00 35.12 17.64
CA LYS A 87 17.82 35.47 16.47
C LYS A 87 18.94 34.43 16.35
N ALA A 88 18.73 33.40 15.53
CA ALA A 88 19.81 32.49 15.17
C ALA A 88 20.71 33.18 14.15
N VAL A 89 21.94 33.53 14.55
CA VAL A 89 22.96 34.04 13.61
C VAL A 89 23.36 32.87 12.70
N PRO A 90 23.20 32.98 11.37
CA PRO A 90 23.61 31.91 10.47
C PRO A 90 25.14 31.76 10.52
N ARG A 91 25.62 30.59 10.98
CA ARG A 91 27.06 30.24 11.05
C ARG A 91 27.71 30.06 9.67
N THR A 92 26.92 30.05 8.60
CA THR A 92 27.42 29.84 7.24
C THR A 92 27.27 31.13 6.44
N PRO A 93 28.36 31.67 5.88
CA PRO A 93 28.29 32.85 5.02
C PRO A 93 27.31 32.64 3.85
N PRO A 94 26.45 33.63 3.53
CA PRO A 94 25.48 33.52 2.43
C PRO A 94 26.13 33.18 1.09
N GLU A 95 27.31 33.76 0.82
CA GLU A 95 28.07 33.54 -0.42
C GLU A 95 28.41 32.06 -0.65
N VAL A 96 28.74 31.33 0.41
CA VAL A 96 29.05 29.89 0.34
C VAL A 96 27.80 29.06 0.04
N LEU A 97 26.65 29.48 0.58
CA LEU A 97 25.37 28.83 0.29
C LEU A 97 24.91 29.11 -1.15
N GLU A 98 25.08 30.34 -1.63
CA GLU A 98 24.79 30.70 -3.03
C GLU A 98 25.69 29.95 -4.01
N LEU A 99 26.99 29.81 -3.70
CA LEU A 99 27.90 28.99 -4.50
C LEU A 99 27.47 27.52 -4.50
N ALA A 100 27.09 26.97 -3.33
CA ALA A 100 26.57 25.61 -3.23
C ALA A 100 25.30 25.42 -4.08
N ALA A 101 24.39 26.40 -4.06
CA ALA A 101 23.18 26.42 -4.84
C ALA A 101 23.47 26.51 -6.35
N ALA A 102 24.43 27.34 -6.77
CA ALA A 102 24.88 27.43 -8.15
C ALA A 102 25.45 26.10 -8.65
N LEU A 103 26.33 25.45 -7.87
CA LEU A 103 26.86 24.12 -8.17
C LEU A 103 25.74 23.06 -8.27
N LYS A 104 24.69 23.15 -7.44
CA LYS A 104 23.54 22.24 -7.51
C LYS A 104 22.66 22.51 -8.74
N ARG A 105 22.48 23.77 -9.14
CA ARG A 105 21.71 24.15 -10.34
C ARG A 105 22.41 23.72 -11.64
N GLU A 106 23.73 23.89 -11.69
CA GLU A 106 24.55 23.49 -12.84
C GLU A 106 24.48 21.98 -13.11
N ASN A 107 24.40 21.16 -12.06
CA ASN A 107 24.14 19.73 -12.18
C ASN A 107 23.23 19.24 -11.04
N PRO A 108 21.91 19.09 -11.30
CA PRO A 108 20.93 18.64 -10.31
C PRO A 108 21.22 17.25 -9.71
N GLY A 109 22.04 16.42 -10.38
CA GLY A 109 22.47 15.12 -9.88
C GLY A 109 23.50 15.17 -8.76
N ARG A 110 24.19 16.32 -8.54
CA ARG A 110 25.24 16.43 -7.51
C ARG A 110 24.66 16.23 -6.11
N THR A 111 25.17 15.26 -5.36
CA THR A 111 24.73 15.04 -3.96
C THR A 111 25.29 16.12 -3.02
N ALA A 112 24.68 16.29 -1.85
CA ALA A 112 25.17 17.24 -0.85
C ALA A 112 26.61 16.92 -0.42
N ALA A 113 26.96 15.63 -0.28
CA ALA A 113 28.34 15.18 -0.07
C ALA A 113 29.30 15.58 -1.22
N GLN A 114 28.86 15.45 -2.48
CA GLN A 114 29.68 15.86 -3.63
C GLN A 114 29.90 17.37 -3.67
N ILE A 115 28.86 18.17 -3.42
CA ILE A 115 29.00 19.63 -3.35
C ILE A 115 29.88 20.03 -2.16
N GLN A 116 29.75 19.37 -1.02
CA GLN A 116 30.63 19.58 0.11
C GLN A 116 32.11 19.34 -0.25
N ARG A 117 32.39 18.29 -1.02
CA ARG A 117 33.74 17.97 -1.50
C ARG A 117 34.26 19.06 -2.43
N ILE A 118 33.46 19.51 -3.40
CA ILE A 118 33.81 20.60 -4.32
C ILE A 118 34.12 21.88 -3.56
N LEU A 119 33.29 22.25 -2.58
CA LEU A 119 33.50 23.45 -1.77
C LEU A 119 34.78 23.36 -0.94
N ARG A 120 35.08 22.22 -0.31
CA ARG A 120 36.36 22.03 0.41
C ARG A 120 37.57 22.16 -0.51
N THR A 121 37.48 21.60 -1.72
CA THR A 121 38.60 21.64 -2.67
C THR A 121 38.82 23.04 -3.25
N THR A 122 37.76 23.80 -3.51
CA THR A 122 37.85 25.12 -4.15
C THR A 122 38.04 26.27 -3.15
N GLN A 123 37.46 26.17 -1.96
CA GLN A 123 37.44 27.25 -0.94
C GLN A 123 38.21 26.87 0.34
N GLY A 124 38.82 25.69 0.40
CA GLY A 124 39.52 25.16 1.59
C GLY A 124 38.60 24.77 2.75
N TRP A 125 37.32 25.15 2.71
CA TRP A 125 36.34 24.92 3.77
C TRP A 125 34.93 24.69 3.19
N SER A 126 34.10 23.93 3.90
CA SER A 126 32.70 23.72 3.53
C SER A 126 31.81 23.52 4.76
N PRO A 127 30.54 23.96 4.72
CA PRO A 127 29.51 23.57 5.67
C PRO A 127 29.31 22.06 5.74
N THR A 128 28.65 21.57 6.79
CA THR A 128 28.29 20.16 6.89
C THR A 128 27.31 19.75 5.80
N GLU A 129 27.35 18.48 5.39
CA GLU A 129 26.43 17.93 4.39
C GLU A 129 24.97 18.21 4.76
N ARG A 130 24.61 18.03 6.04
CA ARG A 130 23.26 18.33 6.57
C ARG A 130 22.86 19.80 6.39
N THR A 131 23.81 20.73 6.51
CA THR A 131 23.55 22.17 6.32
C THR A 131 23.30 22.47 4.84
N LEU A 132 24.09 21.88 3.95
CA LEU A 132 23.90 22.00 2.50
C LEU A 132 22.59 21.35 2.06
N GLN A 133 22.27 20.16 2.57
CA GLN A 133 21.00 19.47 2.30
C GLN A 133 19.80 20.32 2.73
N ARG A 134 19.82 20.87 3.94
CA ARG A 134 18.78 21.78 4.43
C ARG A 134 18.68 23.04 3.57
N HIS A 135 19.80 23.62 3.18
CA HIS A 135 19.82 24.78 2.30
C HIS A 135 19.20 24.45 0.92
N PHE A 136 19.54 23.30 0.33
CA PHE A 136 18.92 22.87 -0.94
C PHE A 136 17.42 22.62 -0.81
N VAL A 137 16.96 22.06 0.32
CA VAL A 137 15.52 21.90 0.57
C VAL A 137 14.85 23.28 0.60
N ASN A 138 15.39 24.22 1.38
CA ASN A 138 14.84 25.57 1.52
C ASN A 138 14.87 26.36 0.20
N ALA A 139 15.91 26.16 -0.60
CA ALA A 139 16.06 26.79 -1.92
C ALA A 139 15.30 26.04 -3.04
N GLY A 140 14.61 24.94 -2.75
CA GLY A 140 13.87 24.15 -3.73
C GLY A 140 14.75 23.34 -4.71
N LEU A 141 16.03 23.15 -4.39
CA LEU A 141 17.06 22.55 -5.25
C LEU A 141 17.24 21.03 -5.04
N THR A 142 16.35 20.37 -4.31
CA THR A 142 16.41 18.92 -4.04
C THR A 142 15.78 18.05 -5.14
N GLY A 143 15.33 18.64 -6.25
CA GLY A 143 14.81 17.91 -7.40
C GLY A 143 15.90 17.60 -8.43
N THR A 144 16.16 16.32 -8.69
CA THR A 144 16.75 15.88 -9.96
C THR A 144 15.77 16.18 -11.09
N GLY A 145 16.05 17.23 -11.86
CA GLY A 145 15.36 17.52 -13.12
C GLY A 145 13.93 18.04 -12.95
N GLY A 146 13.60 19.08 -13.70
CA GLY A 146 12.24 19.55 -13.90
C GLY A 146 11.41 18.52 -14.65
N GLY A 147 10.95 17.47 -13.96
CA GLY A 147 9.59 17.03 -14.19
C GLY A 147 8.71 18.08 -13.56
N GLU A 148 7.82 18.71 -14.34
CA GLU A 148 6.68 19.44 -13.79
C GLU A 148 6.21 18.70 -12.53
N ARG A 149 6.25 19.36 -11.38
CA ARG A 149 5.36 18.95 -10.29
C ARG A 149 3.97 19.26 -10.79
N SER A 150 3.45 18.38 -11.63
CA SER A 150 2.02 18.23 -11.80
C SER A 150 1.54 18.00 -10.39
N VAL A 151 0.81 18.99 -9.90
CA VAL A 151 -0.16 18.78 -8.83
C VAL A 151 -1.13 17.77 -9.43
N PHE A 152 -0.80 16.49 -9.36
CA PHE A 152 -1.68 15.43 -9.78
C PHE A 152 -2.86 15.53 -8.81
N GLY A 153 -4.02 15.92 -9.34
CA GLY A 153 -5.27 15.72 -8.62
C GLY A 153 -5.33 14.27 -8.16
N ARG A 154 -5.88 14.01 -6.97
CA ARG A 154 -6.15 12.64 -6.55
C ARG A 154 -7.12 12.05 -7.57
N PHE A 155 -6.62 11.18 -8.44
CA PHE A 155 -7.47 10.44 -9.37
C PHE A 155 -8.31 9.45 -8.57
N GLU A 156 -9.59 9.39 -8.87
CA GLU A 156 -10.52 8.38 -8.37
C GLU A 156 -11.47 8.02 -9.51
N ALA A 157 -11.60 6.73 -9.78
CA ALA A 157 -12.59 6.18 -10.69
C ALA A 157 -14.00 6.67 -10.30
N THR A 158 -14.85 6.85 -11.30
CA THR A 158 -16.20 7.39 -11.07
C THR A 158 -17.16 6.37 -10.46
N ARG A 159 -16.89 5.07 -10.68
CA ARG A 159 -17.73 3.97 -10.19
C ARG A 159 -16.97 2.67 -9.96
N GLY A 160 -17.60 1.72 -9.27
CA GLY A 160 -17.05 0.38 -9.06
C GLY A 160 -16.81 -0.35 -10.38
N ASN A 161 -15.74 -1.13 -10.44
CA ASN A 161 -15.25 -1.89 -11.61
C ASN A 161 -14.78 -1.06 -12.81
N GLU A 162 -14.65 0.26 -12.70
CA GLU A 162 -14.02 1.04 -13.76
C GLU A 162 -12.51 0.80 -13.81
N LEU A 163 -11.85 0.76 -12.64
CA LEU A 163 -10.41 0.50 -12.54
C LEU A 163 -10.10 -0.39 -11.34
N TRP A 164 -9.42 -1.50 -11.60
CA TRP A 164 -8.79 -2.31 -10.57
C TRP A 164 -7.29 -2.09 -10.56
N THR A 165 -6.72 -1.82 -9.40
CA THR A 165 -5.26 -1.69 -9.22
C THR A 165 -4.72 -2.94 -8.55
N GLY A 166 -3.75 -3.61 -9.17
CA GLY A 166 -3.13 -4.83 -8.67
C GLY A 166 -1.69 -4.63 -8.23
N ASP A 167 -1.31 -5.29 -7.13
CA ASP A 167 0.05 -5.24 -6.58
C ASP A 167 0.33 -6.45 -5.67
N ALA A 168 1.58 -6.61 -5.24
CA ALA A 168 2.04 -7.67 -4.34
C ALA A 168 2.68 -7.12 -3.05
N LEU A 169 2.36 -7.77 -1.93
CA LEU A 169 2.93 -7.52 -0.60
C LEU A 169 3.74 -8.73 -0.12
N HIS A 170 4.89 -8.49 0.49
CA HIS A 170 5.63 -9.52 1.20
C HIS A 170 4.85 -10.07 2.41
N GLY A 171 4.61 -11.38 2.42
CA GLY A 171 3.93 -12.09 3.49
C GLY A 171 4.87 -12.83 4.45
N PRO A 172 4.31 -13.59 5.41
CA PRO A 172 5.08 -14.41 6.36
C PRO A 172 5.78 -15.59 5.66
N LYS A 173 6.65 -16.28 6.38
CA LYS A 173 7.25 -17.53 5.90
C LYS A 173 6.37 -18.71 6.32
N ILE A 174 5.83 -19.46 5.36
CA ILE A 174 5.04 -20.66 5.61
C ILE A 174 5.85 -21.87 5.18
N GLY A 175 6.00 -22.88 6.05
CA GLY A 175 6.84 -24.05 5.77
C GLY A 175 8.29 -23.68 5.41
N GLY A 176 8.84 -22.61 6.02
CA GLY A 176 10.18 -22.10 5.74
C GLY A 176 10.34 -21.29 4.44
N ARG A 177 9.28 -21.18 3.61
CA ARG A 177 9.31 -20.47 2.32
C ARG A 177 8.61 -19.12 2.40
N LYS A 178 9.20 -18.10 1.75
CA LYS A 178 8.66 -16.73 1.73
C LYS A 178 7.38 -16.66 0.89
N THR A 179 6.33 -16.08 1.45
CA THR A 179 5.05 -15.86 0.75
C THR A 179 4.89 -14.41 0.29
N TYR A 180 3.97 -14.21 -0.65
CA TYR A 180 3.58 -12.94 -1.24
C TYR A 180 2.06 -12.90 -1.36
N LEU A 181 1.44 -11.84 -0.86
CA LEU A 181 0.02 -11.55 -1.08
C LEU A 181 -0.11 -10.77 -2.38
N PHE A 182 -0.75 -11.37 -3.38
CA PHE A 182 -1.22 -10.66 -4.56
C PHE A 182 -2.64 -10.15 -4.28
N ALA A 183 -2.90 -8.87 -4.55
CA ALA A 183 -4.23 -8.29 -4.34
C ALA A 183 -4.60 -7.34 -5.48
N PHE A 184 -5.91 -7.24 -5.73
CA PHE A 184 -6.54 -6.26 -6.59
C PHE A 184 -7.52 -5.45 -5.75
N ILE A 185 -7.37 -4.12 -5.77
CA ILE A 185 -8.27 -3.17 -5.14
C ILE A 185 -9.07 -2.40 -6.19
N ASP A 186 -10.35 -2.24 -5.94
CA ASP A 186 -11.21 -1.36 -6.75
C ASP A 186 -10.91 0.12 -6.44
N ASP A 187 -10.64 0.89 -7.51
CA ASP A 187 -10.22 2.28 -7.43
C ASP A 187 -11.33 3.26 -7.03
N HIS A 188 -12.60 2.85 -6.99
CA HIS A 188 -13.67 3.71 -6.49
C HIS A 188 -14.00 3.38 -5.03
N SER A 189 -14.32 2.11 -4.78
CA SER A 189 -14.90 1.66 -3.52
C SER A 189 -13.88 1.33 -2.43
N ARG A 190 -12.62 1.07 -2.81
CA ARG A 190 -11.58 0.44 -1.96
C ARG A 190 -11.85 -1.02 -1.65
N ALA A 191 -12.85 -1.65 -2.25
CA ALA A 191 -13.08 -3.08 -2.05
C ALA A 191 -11.91 -3.88 -2.60
N ILE A 192 -11.44 -4.86 -1.83
CA ILE A 192 -10.54 -5.89 -2.38
C ILE A 192 -11.39 -6.86 -3.17
N VAL A 193 -11.18 -6.85 -4.48
CA VAL A 193 -11.97 -7.62 -5.46
C VAL A 193 -11.32 -8.96 -5.79
N GLY A 194 -10.00 -9.08 -5.58
CA GLY A 194 -9.27 -10.33 -5.71
C GLY A 194 -8.05 -10.34 -4.80
N HIS A 195 -7.74 -11.49 -4.19
CA HIS A 195 -6.55 -11.63 -3.38
C HIS A 195 -6.12 -13.10 -3.26
N ARG A 196 -4.80 -13.34 -3.13
CA ARG A 196 -4.25 -14.66 -2.81
C ARG A 196 -2.80 -14.57 -2.32
N PHE A 197 -2.47 -15.30 -1.27
CA PHE A 197 -1.08 -15.61 -0.90
C PHE A 197 -0.52 -16.74 -1.80
N GLY A 198 0.72 -16.55 -2.26
CA GLY A 198 1.53 -17.49 -3.05
C GLY A 198 2.99 -17.50 -2.60
N PHE A 199 3.82 -18.44 -3.06
CA PHE A 199 5.27 -18.40 -2.83
C PHE A 199 6.01 -17.58 -3.91
N ALA A 200 7.29 -17.23 -3.66
CA ALA A 200 8.11 -16.44 -4.60
C ALA A 200 8.20 -17.02 -6.02
N GLU A 201 8.25 -18.36 -6.10
CA GLU A 201 8.40 -19.12 -7.34
C GLU A 201 7.10 -19.17 -8.16
N ASP A 202 5.99 -18.74 -7.55
CA ASP A 202 4.64 -18.83 -8.09
C ASP A 202 4.23 -17.57 -8.87
N THR A 203 5.11 -17.04 -9.72
CA THR A 203 4.90 -15.79 -10.47
C THR A 203 3.65 -15.84 -11.38
N VAL A 204 3.12 -17.03 -11.64
CA VAL A 204 1.88 -17.33 -12.39
C VAL A 204 0.60 -16.95 -11.63
N ARG A 205 0.67 -16.70 -10.31
CA ARG A 205 -0.52 -16.67 -9.44
C ARG A 205 -1.26 -15.34 -9.35
N LEU A 206 -0.86 -14.31 -10.09
CA LEU A 206 -1.75 -13.18 -10.36
C LEU A 206 -3.07 -13.69 -10.98
N ALA A 207 -2.97 -14.71 -11.84
CA ALA A 207 -4.10 -15.43 -12.39
C ALA A 207 -5.00 -16.08 -11.34
N ALA A 208 -4.38 -16.68 -10.31
CA ALA A 208 -5.10 -17.40 -9.27
C ALA A 208 -5.88 -16.46 -8.33
N ALA A 209 -5.49 -15.19 -8.24
CA ALA A 209 -6.28 -14.15 -7.58
C ALA A 209 -7.33 -13.53 -8.54
N LEU A 210 -6.98 -13.36 -9.82
CA LEU A 210 -7.82 -12.68 -10.79
C LEU A 210 -9.01 -13.51 -11.30
N ARG A 211 -8.85 -14.83 -11.53
CA ARG A 211 -9.94 -15.72 -11.99
C ARG A 211 -11.15 -15.74 -11.05
N PRO A 212 -10.99 -16.03 -9.74
CA PRO A 212 -12.13 -16.01 -8.82
C PRO A 212 -12.70 -14.58 -8.66
N ALA A 213 -11.86 -13.55 -8.73
CA ALA A 213 -12.29 -12.16 -8.69
C ALA A 213 -13.23 -11.81 -9.86
N LEU A 214 -12.85 -12.12 -11.10
CA LEU A 214 -13.66 -11.86 -12.28
C LEU A 214 -14.99 -12.62 -12.25
N SER A 215 -14.97 -13.86 -11.75
CA SER A 215 -16.18 -14.68 -11.58
C SER A 215 -17.14 -14.11 -10.53
N ALA A 216 -16.62 -13.64 -9.39
CA ALA A 216 -17.45 -13.19 -8.26
C ALA A 216 -17.80 -11.69 -8.28
N ARG A 217 -16.96 -10.88 -8.93
CA ARG A 217 -17.03 -9.40 -8.92
C ARG A 217 -17.19 -8.82 -10.32
N GLY A 218 -17.24 -9.64 -11.36
CA GLY A 218 -17.42 -9.20 -12.75
C GLY A 218 -16.14 -8.66 -13.39
N VAL A 219 -16.26 -8.28 -14.65
CA VAL A 219 -15.15 -7.79 -15.49
C VAL A 219 -14.98 -6.28 -15.30
N PRO A 220 -13.78 -5.80 -14.92
CA PRO A 220 -13.51 -4.36 -14.88
C PRO A 220 -13.22 -3.79 -16.27
N GLU A 221 -13.41 -2.49 -16.45
CA GLU A 221 -13.01 -1.84 -17.72
C GLU A 221 -11.49 -1.77 -17.88
N SER A 222 -10.77 -1.54 -16.78
CA SER A 222 -9.31 -1.41 -16.79
C SER A 222 -8.66 -2.09 -15.60
N ILE A 223 -7.46 -2.64 -15.83
CA ILE A 223 -6.56 -3.13 -14.78
C ILE A 223 -5.25 -2.35 -14.85
N TYR A 224 -4.79 -1.85 -13.70
CA TYR A 224 -3.51 -1.17 -13.54
C TYR A 224 -2.57 -1.99 -12.64
N VAL A 225 -1.42 -2.40 -13.17
CA VAL A 225 -0.44 -3.26 -12.48
C VAL A 225 0.99 -2.80 -12.75
N ASP A 226 1.95 -3.32 -11.99
CA ASP A 226 3.37 -3.13 -12.33
C ASP A 226 3.80 -3.92 -13.56
N ASN A 227 4.97 -3.60 -14.13
CA ASN A 227 5.58 -4.47 -15.12
C ASN A 227 6.09 -5.72 -14.40
N GLY A 228 5.47 -6.86 -14.67
CA GLY A 228 5.89 -8.14 -14.16
C GLY A 228 7.06 -8.70 -14.96
N SER A 229 7.33 -9.99 -14.77
CA SER A 229 8.18 -10.71 -15.74
C SER A 229 7.47 -10.73 -17.10
N ALA A 230 8.22 -10.67 -18.20
CA ALA A 230 7.67 -10.68 -19.56
C ALA A 230 6.65 -11.81 -19.81
N PHE A 231 6.86 -12.96 -19.16
CA PHE A 231 5.94 -14.09 -19.21
C PHE A 231 4.58 -13.77 -18.59
N VAL A 232 4.57 -13.18 -17.38
CA VAL A 232 3.36 -12.80 -16.65
C VAL A 232 2.61 -11.69 -17.39
N ASP A 233 3.35 -10.71 -17.92
CA ASP A 233 2.76 -9.60 -18.68
C ASP A 233 2.08 -10.10 -19.97
N THR A 234 2.70 -11.05 -20.68
CA THR A 234 2.14 -11.62 -21.92
C THR A 234 0.84 -12.38 -21.64
N TRP A 235 0.84 -13.25 -20.62
CA TRP A 235 -0.36 -14.00 -20.22
C TRP A 235 -1.47 -13.06 -19.73
N LEU A 236 -1.15 -12.10 -18.85
CA LEU A 236 -2.13 -11.15 -18.32
C LEU A 236 -2.73 -10.29 -19.43
N LEU A 237 -1.91 -9.86 -20.39
CA LEU A 237 -2.37 -9.12 -21.56
C LEU A 237 -3.36 -9.94 -22.40
N ARG A 238 -3.07 -11.22 -22.63
CA ARG A 238 -3.99 -12.14 -23.34
C ARG A 238 -5.31 -12.30 -22.58
N ALA A 239 -5.25 -12.54 -21.27
CA ALA A 239 -6.43 -12.69 -20.42
C ALA A 239 -7.31 -11.43 -20.48
N CYS A 240 -6.68 -10.25 -20.35
CA CYS A 240 -7.36 -8.98 -20.45
C CYS A 240 -7.96 -8.75 -21.85
N ALA A 241 -7.23 -9.06 -22.92
CA ALA A 241 -7.72 -8.93 -24.29
C ALA A 241 -8.94 -9.83 -24.55
N SER A 242 -8.95 -11.05 -24.02
CA SER A 242 -10.05 -12.01 -24.18
C SER A 242 -11.33 -11.54 -23.49
N LEU A 243 -11.21 -10.73 -22.43
CA LEU A 243 -12.32 -10.20 -21.65
C LEU A 243 -12.59 -8.71 -21.93
N ALA A 244 -11.97 -8.14 -22.96
CA ALA A 244 -12.06 -6.72 -23.31
C ALA A 244 -11.66 -5.75 -22.16
N ILE A 245 -10.74 -6.16 -21.29
CA ILE A 245 -10.17 -5.36 -20.21
C ILE A 245 -8.97 -4.57 -20.75
N ARG A 246 -8.92 -3.27 -20.48
CA ARG A 246 -7.74 -2.44 -20.78
C ARG A 246 -6.65 -2.67 -19.73
N LEU A 247 -5.56 -3.31 -20.12
CA LEU A 247 -4.38 -3.45 -19.27
C LEU A 247 -3.47 -2.22 -19.37
N THR A 248 -3.15 -1.61 -18.23
CA THR A 248 -2.22 -0.48 -18.12
C THR A 248 -1.09 -0.84 -17.15
N HIS A 249 0.16 -0.69 -17.59
CA HIS A 249 1.32 -0.88 -16.72
C HIS A 249 1.86 0.45 -16.20
N SER A 250 2.42 0.47 -14.98
CA SER A 250 3.20 1.62 -14.52
C SER A 250 4.36 1.91 -15.47
N ARG A 251 4.56 3.19 -15.81
CA ARG A 251 5.77 3.59 -16.55
C ARG A 251 6.98 3.48 -15.60
N PRO A 252 8.14 2.99 -16.07
CA PRO A 252 9.36 3.00 -15.27
C PRO A 252 9.64 4.38 -14.67
N GLY A 253 9.90 4.43 -13.35
CA GLY A 253 10.14 5.68 -12.62
C GLY A 253 8.90 6.55 -12.34
N ARG A 254 7.69 6.04 -12.61
CA ARG A 254 6.42 6.75 -12.40
C ARG A 254 5.34 5.85 -11.73
N PRO A 255 5.47 5.51 -10.44
CA PRO A 255 4.53 4.62 -9.73
C PRO A 255 3.25 5.32 -9.22
N GLN A 256 2.88 6.50 -9.73
CA GLN A 256 1.93 7.40 -9.06
C GLN A 256 0.48 6.88 -8.90
N GLY A 257 0.11 5.75 -9.50
CA GLY A 257 -1.23 5.13 -9.38
C GLY A 257 -1.43 4.17 -8.19
N ARG A 258 -0.38 3.80 -7.45
CA ARG A 258 -0.45 2.67 -6.46
C ARG A 258 -0.79 3.08 -5.03
N GLY A 259 -0.96 4.37 -4.74
CA GLY A 259 -1.13 4.85 -3.37
C GLY A 259 -2.30 4.22 -2.60
N LYS A 260 -3.38 3.81 -3.30
CA LYS A 260 -4.55 3.16 -2.68
C LYS A 260 -4.25 1.73 -2.26
N ILE A 261 -3.63 0.92 -3.11
CA ILE A 261 -3.25 -0.45 -2.78
C ILE A 261 -2.11 -0.47 -1.75
N GLU A 262 -1.16 0.46 -1.83
CA GLU A 262 -0.10 0.61 -0.82
C GLU A 262 -0.66 0.96 0.57
N ARG A 263 -1.70 1.81 0.62
CA ARG A 263 -2.42 2.11 1.86
C ARG A 263 -3.13 0.88 2.39
N PHE A 264 -3.79 0.10 1.54
CA PHE A 264 -4.37 -1.19 1.93
C PHE A 264 -3.32 -2.15 2.49
N PHE A 265 -2.16 -2.27 1.84
CA PHE A 265 -1.07 -3.11 2.35
C PHE A 265 -0.50 -2.65 3.69
N ARG A 266 -0.58 -1.36 4.01
CA ARG A 266 -0.29 -0.90 5.37
C ARG A 266 -1.35 -1.43 6.35
N THR A 267 -2.63 -1.33 6.02
CA THR A 267 -3.71 -1.92 6.83
C THR A 267 -3.53 -3.42 7.03
N VAL A 268 -3.13 -4.17 5.99
CA VAL A 268 -2.83 -5.62 6.11
C VAL A 268 -1.71 -5.87 7.12
N ARG A 269 -0.64 -5.07 7.09
CA ARG A 269 0.47 -5.19 8.07
C ARG A 269 0.00 -4.88 9.48
N ASP A 270 -0.73 -3.80 9.64
CA ASP A 270 -1.11 -3.24 10.94
C ASP A 270 -2.25 -4.02 11.62
N GLN A 271 -3.03 -4.83 10.88
CA GLN A 271 -4.22 -5.51 11.41
C GLN A 271 -4.21 -7.03 11.22
N PHE A 272 -3.70 -7.54 10.10
CA PHE A 272 -3.73 -8.99 9.83
C PHE A 272 -2.39 -9.65 10.14
N LEU A 273 -1.29 -9.12 9.60
CA LEU A 273 0.02 -9.74 9.78
C LEU A 273 0.55 -9.61 11.21
N VAL A 274 0.13 -8.58 11.94
CA VAL A 274 0.50 -8.40 13.36
C VAL A 274 -0.07 -9.52 14.26
N GLU A 275 -1.18 -10.15 13.86
CA GLU A 275 -1.82 -11.26 14.58
C GLU A 275 -1.19 -12.62 14.26
N LEU A 276 -0.25 -12.67 13.29
CA LEU A 276 0.47 -13.88 12.90
C LEU A 276 1.87 -13.89 13.55
N ASP A 277 1.92 -14.17 14.85
CA ASP A 277 3.19 -14.35 15.57
C ASP A 277 3.92 -15.64 15.14
N ASP A 278 5.19 -15.80 15.54
CA ASP A 278 6.02 -16.95 15.13
C ASP A 278 5.42 -18.30 15.52
N ARG A 279 4.70 -18.35 16.64
CA ARG A 279 4.00 -19.56 17.10
C ARG A 279 2.87 -19.90 16.14
N ARG A 280 2.05 -18.91 15.80
CA ARG A 280 0.89 -19.06 14.93
C ARG A 280 1.27 -19.36 13.48
N VAL A 281 2.33 -18.72 12.99
CA VAL A 281 2.93 -19.04 11.70
C VAL A 281 3.43 -20.50 11.67
N GLY A 282 3.92 -21.01 12.80
CA GLY A 282 4.30 -22.42 12.95
C GLY A 282 3.12 -23.40 12.92
N GLU A 283 1.92 -22.97 13.33
CA GLU A 283 0.68 -23.77 13.25
C GLU A 283 0.13 -23.83 11.81
N ILE A 284 0.34 -22.76 11.03
CA ILE A 284 -0.06 -22.70 9.62
C ILE A 284 0.92 -23.52 8.78
N THR A 285 0.56 -24.77 8.53
CA THR A 285 1.38 -25.71 7.74
C THR A 285 1.22 -25.53 6.24
N HIS A 286 0.07 -25.02 5.79
CA HIS A 286 -0.28 -24.90 4.37
C HIS A 286 -0.78 -23.51 3.96
N LEU A 287 -0.48 -23.14 2.72
CA LEU A 287 -0.86 -21.85 2.13
C LEU A 287 -2.39 -21.68 2.02
N THR A 288 -3.12 -22.79 1.89
CA THR A 288 -4.59 -22.81 1.88
C THR A 288 -5.18 -22.23 3.16
N GLU A 289 -4.61 -22.58 4.32
CA GLU A 289 -5.07 -22.08 5.61
C GLU A 289 -4.81 -20.57 5.75
N LEU A 290 -3.61 -20.11 5.36
CA LEU A 290 -3.32 -18.67 5.34
C LEU A 290 -4.29 -17.89 4.45
N ASN A 291 -4.60 -18.42 3.27
CA ASN A 291 -5.59 -17.84 2.36
C ASN A 291 -7.00 -17.82 2.96
N ARG A 292 -7.39 -18.87 3.68
CA ARG A 292 -8.69 -18.96 4.36
C ARG A 292 -8.82 -17.88 5.45
N LEU A 293 -7.84 -17.79 6.35
CA LEU A 293 -7.81 -16.77 7.41
C LEU A 293 -7.80 -15.35 6.83
N PHE A 294 -7.03 -15.12 5.76
CA PHE A 294 -7.00 -13.82 5.10
C PHE A 294 -8.33 -13.45 4.45
N THR A 295 -8.97 -14.41 3.76
CA THR A 295 -10.30 -14.22 3.17
C THR A 295 -11.33 -13.85 4.24
N ALA A 296 -11.33 -14.57 5.37
CA ALA A 296 -12.21 -14.28 6.48
C ALA A 296 -12.00 -12.84 7.02
N TRP A 297 -10.75 -12.43 7.24
CA TRP A 297 -10.43 -11.07 7.67
C TRP A 297 -10.87 -10.00 6.67
N VAL A 298 -10.64 -10.21 5.37
CA VAL A 298 -11.06 -9.27 4.32
C VAL A 298 -12.59 -9.09 4.35
N GLU A 299 -13.34 -10.18 4.33
CA GLU A 299 -14.80 -10.17 4.16
C GLU A 299 -15.56 -9.75 5.44
N THR A 300 -15.01 -10.02 6.62
CA THR A 300 -15.68 -9.74 7.90
C THR A 300 -15.20 -8.47 8.59
N VAL A 301 -13.95 -8.06 8.38
CA VAL A 301 -13.34 -6.89 9.02
C VAL A 301 -13.13 -5.78 8.01
N TYR A 302 -12.24 -5.97 7.03
CA TYR A 302 -11.84 -4.88 6.14
C TYR A 302 -12.99 -4.33 5.30
N HIS A 303 -13.77 -5.20 4.66
CA HIS A 303 -14.91 -4.82 3.82
C HIS A 303 -16.06 -4.18 4.61
N ARG A 304 -16.17 -4.47 5.91
CA ARG A 304 -17.25 -3.99 6.79
C ARG A 304 -16.88 -2.73 7.57
N ALA A 305 -15.60 -2.47 7.75
CA ALA A 305 -15.13 -1.27 8.44
C ALA A 305 -15.34 -0.01 7.58
N VAL A 306 -15.83 1.07 8.20
CA VAL A 306 -15.96 2.37 7.52
C VAL A 306 -14.58 2.89 7.13
N HIS A 307 -14.36 3.07 5.83
CA HIS A 307 -13.06 3.50 5.34
C HIS A 307 -12.89 5.02 5.52
N SER A 308 -11.78 5.44 6.14
CA SER A 308 -11.56 6.82 6.60
C SER A 308 -11.60 7.89 5.51
N GLU A 309 -11.17 7.56 4.28
CA GLU A 309 -11.22 8.50 3.14
C GLU A 309 -12.58 8.54 2.44
N THR A 310 -13.35 7.45 2.46
CA THR A 310 -14.59 7.34 1.66
C THR A 310 -15.84 7.50 2.52
N GLY A 311 -15.72 7.37 3.84
CA GLY A 311 -16.82 7.45 4.78
C GLY A 311 -17.80 6.27 4.72
N GLN A 312 -17.50 5.21 3.96
CA GLN A 312 -18.38 4.06 3.74
C GLN A 312 -17.60 2.74 3.85
N PRO A 313 -18.25 1.63 4.25
CA PRO A 313 -17.66 0.30 4.14
C PRO A 313 -17.33 -0.04 2.69
N PRO A 314 -16.11 -0.54 2.38
CA PRO A 314 -15.69 -0.80 1.01
C PRO A 314 -16.66 -1.65 0.19
N ILE A 315 -17.22 -2.71 0.76
CA ILE A 315 -18.13 -3.60 0.02
C ILE A 315 -19.48 -2.95 -0.27
N GLU A 316 -20.00 -2.13 0.64
CA GLU A 316 -21.27 -1.41 0.44
C GLU A 316 -21.12 -0.33 -0.62
N ARG A 317 -19.99 0.39 -0.60
CA ARG A 317 -19.64 1.36 -1.64
C ARG A 317 -19.48 0.69 -2.99
N TRP A 318 -18.94 -0.52 -3.04
CA TRP A 318 -18.83 -1.30 -4.28
C TRP A 318 -20.21 -1.72 -4.80
N LEU A 319 -21.02 -2.38 -3.98
CA LEU A 319 -22.37 -2.86 -4.36
C LEU A 319 -23.31 -1.73 -4.83
N SER A 320 -23.15 -0.53 -4.28
CA SER A 320 -23.94 0.64 -4.66
C SER A 320 -23.46 1.36 -5.93
N SER A 321 -22.22 1.13 -6.36
CA SER A 321 -21.59 1.85 -7.49
C SER A 321 -21.32 0.98 -8.72
N ILE A 322 -21.40 -0.34 -8.64
CA ILE A 322 -21.17 -1.21 -9.81
C ILE A 322 -22.25 -1.03 -10.91
N PRO A 323 -21.88 -1.24 -12.18
CA PRO A 323 -22.84 -1.35 -13.28
C PRO A 323 -23.89 -2.42 -13.01
N LYS A 324 -25.13 -2.15 -13.42
CA LYS A 324 -26.26 -3.09 -13.33
C LYS A 324 -26.86 -3.27 -14.74
N PRO A 325 -26.92 -4.52 -15.27
CA PRO A 325 -26.44 -5.76 -14.66
C PRO A 325 -24.91 -5.80 -14.54
N LEU A 326 -24.40 -6.58 -13.57
CA LEU A 326 -22.97 -6.78 -13.40
C LEU A 326 -22.41 -7.56 -14.62
N PRO A 327 -21.37 -7.08 -15.31
CA PRO A 327 -20.79 -7.79 -16.44
C PRO A 327 -20.03 -9.02 -15.93
N LEU A 328 -20.71 -10.16 -15.91
CA LEU A 328 -20.12 -11.44 -15.55
C LEU A 328 -19.65 -12.18 -16.81
N PRO A 329 -18.39 -12.64 -16.86
CA PRO A 329 -17.90 -13.42 -17.98
C PRO A 329 -18.51 -14.83 -17.94
N SER A 330 -18.75 -15.45 -19.10
CA SER A 330 -19.18 -16.85 -19.11
C SER A 330 -18.06 -17.76 -18.63
N THR A 331 -18.40 -18.98 -18.20
CA THR A 331 -17.39 -19.99 -17.85
C THR A 331 -16.45 -20.29 -19.02
N ALA A 332 -16.95 -20.20 -20.26
CA ALA A 332 -16.13 -20.38 -21.47
C ALA A 332 -15.15 -19.22 -21.66
N ASP A 333 -15.61 -17.96 -21.49
CA ASP A 333 -14.75 -16.78 -21.58
C ASP A 333 -13.66 -16.78 -20.49
N LEU A 334 -14.04 -17.15 -19.26
CA LEU A 334 -13.09 -17.34 -18.16
C LEU A 334 -12.13 -18.49 -18.40
N ARG A 335 -12.55 -19.56 -19.09
CA ARG A 335 -11.61 -20.63 -19.44
C ARG A 335 -10.61 -20.09 -20.46
N GLU A 336 -11.08 -19.54 -21.57
CA GLU A 336 -10.25 -19.02 -22.66
C GLU A 336 -9.26 -17.96 -22.19
N ALA A 337 -9.70 -17.01 -21.36
CA ALA A 337 -8.85 -15.94 -20.83
C ALA A 337 -7.69 -16.46 -19.97
N PHE A 338 -7.85 -17.63 -19.35
CA PHE A 338 -6.84 -18.20 -18.46
C PHE A 338 -5.98 -19.28 -19.13
N LEU A 339 -6.26 -19.63 -20.38
CA LEU A 339 -5.39 -20.51 -21.16
C LEU A 339 -4.06 -19.83 -21.48
N TRP A 340 -3.02 -20.65 -21.46
CA TRP A 340 -1.67 -20.28 -21.83
C TRP A 340 -1.42 -20.65 -23.27
N SER A 341 -0.45 -19.99 -23.90
CA SER A 341 -0.09 -20.27 -25.28
C SER A 341 1.40 -20.20 -25.53
N GLU A 342 1.92 -21.16 -26.29
CA GLU A 342 3.28 -21.11 -26.82
C GLU A 342 3.31 -21.48 -28.30
N PHE A 343 4.11 -20.74 -29.07
CA PHE A 343 4.34 -21.08 -30.47
C PHE A 343 5.41 -22.18 -30.58
N ARG A 344 5.10 -23.23 -31.32
CA ARG A 344 6.00 -24.33 -31.65
C ARG A 344 5.97 -24.61 -33.15
N THR A 345 7.09 -25.08 -33.67
CA THR A 345 7.17 -25.59 -35.04
C THR A 345 6.92 -27.07 -35.02
N VAL A 346 5.99 -27.54 -35.84
CA VAL A 346 5.68 -28.96 -35.99
C VAL A 346 6.84 -29.64 -36.70
N THR A 347 7.32 -30.75 -36.15
CA THR A 347 8.40 -31.54 -36.73
C THR A 347 7.94 -32.27 -38.00
N LYS A 348 8.90 -32.84 -38.75
CA LYS A 348 8.61 -33.68 -39.92
C LYS A 348 7.82 -34.95 -39.60
N THR A 349 7.81 -35.35 -38.32
CA THR A 349 7.07 -36.53 -37.82
C THR A 349 5.72 -36.15 -37.24
N ALA A 350 5.18 -34.96 -37.56
CA ALA A 350 3.89 -34.47 -37.06
C ALA A 350 3.81 -34.37 -35.52
N THR A 351 4.92 -34.05 -34.87
CA THR A 351 4.96 -33.89 -33.40
C THR A 351 5.38 -32.48 -32.97
N VAL A 352 5.00 -32.10 -31.77
CA VAL A 352 5.42 -30.87 -31.10
C VAL A 352 5.86 -31.17 -29.67
N SER A 353 6.89 -30.45 -29.21
CA SER A 353 7.39 -30.57 -27.83
C SER A 353 7.00 -29.37 -26.98
N LEU A 354 6.52 -29.63 -25.77
CA LEU A 354 6.12 -28.62 -24.80
C LEU A 354 6.45 -29.08 -23.37
N HIS A 355 7.23 -28.29 -22.63
CA HIS A 355 7.65 -28.54 -21.24
C HIS A 355 8.20 -29.95 -20.94
N GLY A 356 8.90 -30.56 -21.91
CA GLY A 356 9.46 -31.91 -21.78
C GLY A 356 8.50 -33.03 -22.19
N ASN A 357 7.28 -32.69 -22.59
CA ASN A 357 6.32 -33.61 -23.19
C ASN A 357 6.36 -33.51 -24.72
N SER A 358 5.83 -34.53 -25.39
CA SER A 358 5.64 -34.61 -26.84
C SER A 358 4.19 -34.93 -27.17
N TYR A 359 3.67 -34.26 -28.19
CA TYR A 359 2.29 -34.41 -28.65
C TYR A 359 2.27 -34.61 -30.17
N GLU A 360 1.41 -35.50 -30.63
CA GLU A 360 1.07 -35.66 -32.04
C GLU A 360 0.04 -34.59 -32.44
N VAL A 361 0.21 -34.04 -33.64
CA VAL A 361 -0.71 -33.08 -34.25
C VAL A 361 -1.05 -33.56 -35.66
N ASP A 362 -1.99 -32.87 -36.31
CA ASP A 362 -2.35 -33.18 -37.69
C ASP A 362 -1.10 -33.18 -38.60
N PRO A 363 -0.81 -34.28 -39.32
CA PRO A 363 0.34 -34.38 -40.23
C PRO A 363 0.39 -33.29 -41.30
N MET A 364 -0.74 -32.70 -41.68
CA MET A 364 -0.81 -31.58 -42.62
C MET A 364 -0.11 -30.32 -42.09
N LEU A 365 0.14 -30.24 -40.79
CA LEU A 365 0.81 -29.13 -40.14
C LEU A 365 2.33 -29.30 -40.07
N SER A 366 2.89 -30.40 -40.59
CA SER A 366 4.34 -30.65 -40.59
C SER A 366 5.13 -29.46 -41.19
N GLY A 367 6.06 -28.91 -40.40
CA GLY A 367 6.86 -27.74 -40.77
C GLY A 367 6.17 -26.39 -40.53
N ALA A 368 4.88 -26.37 -40.20
CA ALA A 368 4.16 -25.15 -39.86
C ALA A 368 4.49 -24.69 -38.43
N ARG A 369 4.43 -23.37 -38.22
CA ARG A 369 4.47 -22.77 -36.89
C ARG A 369 3.05 -22.67 -36.37
N VAL A 370 2.76 -23.40 -35.30
CA VAL A 370 1.44 -23.49 -34.66
C VAL A 370 1.49 -22.90 -33.26
N GLU A 371 0.35 -22.44 -32.78
CA GLU A 371 0.12 -22.02 -31.41
C GLU A 371 -0.46 -23.20 -30.62
N LEU A 372 0.19 -23.59 -29.53
CA LEU A 372 -0.32 -24.56 -28.59
C LEU A 372 -0.99 -23.82 -27.44
N VAL A 373 -2.29 -24.00 -27.27
CA VAL A 373 -3.11 -23.36 -26.22
C VAL A 373 -3.49 -24.42 -25.18
N PHE A 374 -3.23 -24.17 -23.89
CA PHE A 374 -3.37 -25.18 -22.84
C PHE A 374 -3.67 -24.57 -21.46
N ASP A 375 -4.23 -25.36 -20.54
CA ASP A 375 -4.33 -24.96 -19.13
C ASP A 375 -2.95 -25.19 -18.46
N PRO A 376 -2.34 -24.19 -17.79
CA PRO A 376 -1.06 -24.39 -17.13
C PRO A 376 -1.07 -25.45 -16.03
N PHE A 377 -2.24 -25.80 -15.48
CA PHE A 377 -2.39 -26.85 -14.47
C PHE A 377 -2.72 -28.23 -15.07
N ASP A 378 -2.98 -28.30 -16.38
CA ASP A 378 -3.27 -29.54 -17.11
C ASP A 378 -2.64 -29.54 -18.51
N LEU A 379 -1.48 -30.19 -18.64
CA LEU A 379 -0.76 -30.38 -19.90
C LEU A 379 -1.26 -31.58 -20.71
N THR A 380 -2.33 -32.25 -20.31
CA THR A 380 -2.90 -33.37 -21.07
C THR A 380 -3.91 -32.93 -22.12
N ASP A 381 -4.51 -31.75 -21.95
CA ASP A 381 -5.45 -31.14 -22.89
C ASP A 381 -4.81 -29.93 -23.59
N ILE A 382 -4.30 -30.15 -24.81
CA ILE A 382 -3.68 -29.09 -25.63
C ILE A 382 -4.48 -28.87 -26.90
N GLU A 383 -4.88 -27.63 -27.14
CA GLU A 383 -5.50 -27.19 -28.39
C GLU A 383 -4.42 -26.64 -29.33
N VAL A 384 -4.50 -27.01 -30.61
CA VAL A 384 -3.61 -26.51 -31.66
C VAL A 384 -4.35 -25.45 -32.47
N ARG A 385 -3.77 -24.25 -32.57
CA ARG A 385 -4.28 -23.15 -33.39
C ARG A 385 -3.26 -22.74 -34.44
N ALA A 386 -3.73 -22.39 -35.65
CA ALA A 386 -2.90 -21.74 -36.66
C ALA A 386 -3.64 -20.56 -37.27
N SER A 387 -2.94 -19.45 -37.47
CA SER A 387 -3.52 -18.19 -37.97
C SER A 387 -4.81 -17.78 -37.25
N GLY A 388 -4.87 -18.01 -35.93
CA GLY A 388 -6.02 -17.68 -35.08
C GLY A 388 -7.21 -18.64 -35.15
N LYS A 389 -7.12 -19.75 -35.90
CA LYS A 389 -8.18 -20.77 -35.99
C LYS A 389 -7.79 -22.04 -35.23
N ALA A 390 -8.75 -22.59 -34.49
CA ALA A 390 -8.66 -23.92 -33.88
C ALA A 390 -8.59 -24.99 -34.97
N LEU A 391 -7.54 -25.82 -34.93
CA LEU A 391 -7.32 -26.91 -35.88
C LEU A 391 -7.55 -28.30 -35.25
N GLY A 392 -7.74 -28.37 -33.94
CA GLY A 392 -7.99 -29.61 -33.21
C GLY A 392 -7.16 -29.70 -31.94
N LYS A 393 -7.18 -30.88 -31.30
CA LYS A 393 -6.38 -31.17 -30.11
C LYS A 393 -5.09 -31.88 -30.47
N ALA A 394 -4.01 -31.58 -29.76
CA ALA A 394 -2.78 -32.37 -29.84
C ALA A 394 -2.94 -33.63 -28.99
N VAL A 395 -2.65 -34.79 -29.57
CA VAL A 395 -2.76 -36.08 -28.87
C VAL A 395 -1.47 -36.32 -28.07
N PRO A 396 -1.55 -36.58 -26.76
CA PRO A 396 -0.36 -36.90 -25.97
C PRO A 396 0.38 -38.13 -26.52
N HIS A 397 1.64 -37.95 -26.94
CA HIS A 397 2.51 -39.05 -27.37
C HIS A 397 3.42 -39.51 -26.24
N HIS A 398 4.04 -38.56 -25.52
CA HIS A 398 4.77 -38.82 -24.29
C HIS A 398 4.57 -37.67 -23.30
N VAL A 399 3.95 -37.95 -22.15
CA VAL A 399 3.74 -36.98 -21.07
C VAL A 399 4.42 -37.49 -19.82
N GLY A 400 5.53 -36.86 -19.43
CA GLY A 400 6.16 -37.07 -18.14
C GLY A 400 5.75 -36.03 -17.10
N ARG A 401 5.32 -34.84 -17.54
CA ARG A 401 4.97 -33.71 -16.68
C ARG A 401 3.52 -33.29 -16.92
N HIS A 402 2.67 -33.35 -15.90
CA HIS A 402 1.23 -33.05 -16.04
C HIS A 402 0.85 -31.57 -15.83
N ALA A 403 1.73 -30.77 -15.22
CA ALA A 403 1.49 -29.34 -15.00
C ALA A 403 2.71 -28.52 -15.46
N HIS A 404 2.45 -27.29 -15.89
CA HIS A 404 3.51 -26.36 -16.28
C HIS A 404 4.55 -26.21 -15.15
N PRO A 405 5.87 -26.11 -15.44
CA PRO A 405 6.91 -25.99 -14.40
C PRO A 405 6.74 -24.87 -13.38
N LYS A 406 5.96 -23.85 -13.73
CA LYS A 406 5.62 -22.70 -12.88
C LYS A 406 4.21 -22.78 -12.24
N ALA A 407 3.52 -23.90 -12.40
CA ALA A 407 2.16 -24.13 -11.91
C ALA A 407 2.15 -25.39 -11.02
N SER A 408 2.24 -25.20 -9.70
CA SER A 408 2.14 -26.30 -8.73
C SER A 408 0.75 -26.32 -8.07
N PRO A 409 0.03 -27.47 -8.06
CA PRO A 409 -1.24 -27.60 -7.34
C PRO A 409 -1.06 -27.47 -5.83
N GLU A 410 -2.04 -26.89 -5.15
CA GLU A 410 -2.13 -26.92 -3.68
C GLU A 410 -3.00 -28.10 -3.26
N THR A 411 -2.43 -29.08 -2.55
CA THR A 411 -3.19 -30.16 -1.94
C THR A 411 -3.77 -29.66 -0.61
N PRO A 412 -5.11 -29.68 -0.39
CA PRO A 412 -5.68 -29.39 0.91
C PRO A 412 -5.41 -30.53 1.89
N ALA A 413 -5.14 -30.21 3.17
CA ALA A 413 -5.07 -31.18 4.26
C ALA A 413 -6.18 -30.91 5.29
N GLU A 414 -6.58 -31.94 6.03
CA GLU A 414 -7.59 -31.86 7.09
C GLU A 414 -7.08 -31.05 8.29
N PRO A 415 -7.94 -30.21 8.92
CA PRO A 415 -7.53 -29.35 10.02
C PRO A 415 -7.30 -30.14 11.31
N ALA A 416 -6.19 -29.84 12.01
CA ALA A 416 -5.94 -30.30 13.37
C ALA A 416 -6.73 -29.47 14.40
N PRO A 417 -7.17 -30.04 15.54
CA PRO A 417 -7.93 -29.29 16.53
C PRO A 417 -7.00 -28.40 17.37
N SER A 418 -7.43 -27.16 17.64
CA SER A 418 -6.74 -26.22 18.54
C SER A 418 -7.63 -25.68 19.64
N THR A 419 -6.99 -25.46 20.79
CA THR A 419 -7.50 -25.09 22.11
C THR A 419 -7.45 -23.57 22.36
N GLY A 420 -8.59 -22.94 22.64
CA GLY A 420 -8.70 -21.68 23.41
C GLY A 420 -8.48 -20.36 22.64
N ILE A 421 -9.58 -19.62 22.45
CA ILE A 421 -9.79 -18.26 21.88
C ILE A 421 -8.71 -17.73 20.91
N ASP A 422 -9.11 -17.72 19.64
CA ASP A 422 -8.28 -17.47 18.49
C ASP A 422 -9.04 -16.51 17.57
N TYR A 423 -8.62 -15.25 17.54
CA TYR A 423 -9.35 -14.17 16.87
C TYR A 423 -9.56 -14.45 15.38
N LEU A 424 -8.54 -14.93 14.65
CA LEU A 424 -8.66 -15.25 13.23
C LEU A 424 -9.55 -16.49 12.99
N LYS A 425 -9.56 -17.45 13.91
CA LYS A 425 -10.50 -18.57 13.89
C LYS A 425 -11.92 -18.12 14.18
N ILE A 426 -12.14 -17.18 15.09
CA ILE A 426 -13.46 -16.58 15.33
C ILE A 426 -13.96 -15.85 14.07
N LEU A 427 -13.09 -15.10 13.37
CA LEU A 427 -13.45 -14.46 12.10
C LEU A 427 -13.76 -15.48 11.00
N ASP A 428 -13.00 -16.56 10.93
CA ASP A 428 -13.25 -17.66 9.99
C ASP A 428 -14.55 -18.41 10.29
N GLU A 429 -14.84 -18.70 11.56
CA GLU A 429 -16.10 -19.28 12.02
C GLU A 429 -17.28 -18.33 11.70
N ALA A 430 -17.12 -17.02 11.93
CA ALA A 430 -18.12 -16.01 11.59
C ALA A 430 -18.33 -15.88 10.07
N HIS A 431 -17.26 -15.92 9.27
CA HIS A 431 -17.34 -15.93 7.81
C HIS A 431 -18.06 -17.18 7.30
N THR A 432 -17.67 -18.35 7.79
CA THR A 432 -18.28 -19.64 7.44
C THR A 432 -19.78 -19.66 7.80
N ALA A 433 -20.14 -19.19 9.00
CA ALA A 433 -21.53 -19.10 9.44
C ALA A 433 -22.36 -18.11 8.61
N ASN A 434 -21.78 -16.98 8.19
CA ASN A 434 -22.47 -16.03 7.32
C ASN A 434 -22.65 -16.55 5.89
N THR A 435 -21.67 -17.26 5.33
CA THR A 435 -21.78 -17.91 4.01
C THR A 435 -22.80 -19.06 4.04
N ALA A 436 -22.84 -19.85 5.11
CA ALA A 436 -23.81 -20.93 5.29
C ALA A 436 -25.26 -20.44 5.44
N LYS A 437 -25.47 -19.23 5.97
CA LYS A 437 -26.79 -18.57 6.01
C LYS A 437 -27.23 -18.02 4.64
N GLY A 438 -26.29 -17.84 3.71
CA GLY A 438 -26.53 -17.20 2.41
C GLY A 438 -27.18 -18.10 1.36
N ILE A 439 -26.91 -19.41 1.34
CA ILE A 439 -27.61 -20.38 0.48
C ILE A 439 -27.53 -21.78 1.10
N ASN A 440 -28.65 -22.32 1.58
CA ASN A 440 -28.78 -23.73 1.96
C ASN A 440 -29.41 -24.51 0.78
N TYR A 441 -28.61 -24.81 -0.25
CA TYR A 441 -29.08 -25.62 -1.40
C TYR A 441 -29.48 -27.04 -0.99
N SER A 442 -28.97 -27.57 0.13
CA SER A 442 -29.39 -28.86 0.70
C SER A 442 -30.84 -28.83 1.21
N SER A 443 -31.34 -27.69 1.68
CA SER A 443 -32.75 -27.55 2.11
C SER A 443 -33.75 -27.38 0.97
N LEU A 444 -33.29 -27.13 -0.27
CA LEU A 444 -34.14 -27.05 -1.47
C LEU A 444 -34.32 -28.42 -2.16
N MET A 445 -33.61 -29.46 -1.72
CA MET A 445 -33.64 -30.79 -2.33
C MET A 445 -34.41 -31.84 -1.52
N ASP A 446 -34.94 -31.48 -0.35
CA ASP A 446 -35.53 -32.45 0.59
C ASP A 446 -37.07 -32.41 0.70
N ASP A 447 -37.76 -31.63 -0.13
CA ASP A 447 -39.24 -31.48 -0.06
C ASP A 447 -40.02 -32.11 -1.24
N SER A 448 -39.40 -33.05 -1.98
CA SER A 448 -40.07 -33.76 -3.08
C SER A 448 -40.10 -35.29 -2.95
N ARG A 449 -40.06 -35.83 -1.72
CA ARG A 449 -40.46 -37.23 -1.46
C ARG A 449 -41.44 -37.30 -0.31
N GLY A 450 -42.68 -36.95 -0.59
CA GLY A 450 -43.77 -37.24 0.33
C GLY A 450 -45.06 -36.53 -0.01
N ARG A 451 -45.79 -37.03 -1.01
CA ARG A 451 -47.27 -37.09 -1.02
C ARG A 451 -47.79 -37.85 -2.24
N GLN A 452 -48.31 -39.03 -1.93
CA GLN A 452 -49.27 -39.90 -2.61
C GLN A 452 -48.89 -40.50 -3.97
#